data_AF-A0A3S1JLA5-F1
#
_entry.id   AF-A0A3S1JLA5-F1
#
_cell.length_a   1.000
_cell.length_b   1.000
_cell.length_c   1.000
_cell.angle_alpha   90.00
_cell.angle_beta   90.00
_cell.angle_gamma   90.00
#
_symmetry.space_group_name_H-M   'P 1'
#
loop_
_entity.id
_entity.type
_entity.pdbx_description
1 polymer ?
#
loop_
_entity_poly.entity_id
_entity_poly.type
_entity_poly.pdbx_seq_one_letter_code
_entity_poly.pdbx_strand_id
1 'polypeptide(L)'
;MKSSVITVTLNPALDKTVTLEELQVGGLNRVQEIRIDPGGKGINVAKVLRNFQVTVTAAGFVGGYSGRQLLGDLDKLGVQQAFIQVEGDTRTNLKIVDSSTSITTEINERGSCIKEMDVQVFMKQMESILEGAKVLVLGGSIPPGISVDIYRTLTDMASRKNVKTILDADGEALALGLKGKPYAIKPNIHELEQLMDKKLESTEDVVQASRDLLQEGIQLVIVSMGADGAIFVSADEVLKASPFPIEPKSTVGAGDSMVASISSSILAGHNLEELARWATAAGSITASKEGTEVCSRDEVAQSLNQVGIESIDFISF
;
A
#
# COMPACT_ATOMS: atom_id res chain seq x y z
N MET A 1 4.84 -20.63 -14.07
CA MET A 1 5.74 -19.87 -13.18
C MET A 1 4.93 -19.51 -11.96
N LYS A 2 5.36 -19.88 -10.75
CA LYS A 2 4.59 -19.63 -9.53
C LYS A 2 4.83 -18.17 -9.09
N SER A 3 3.76 -17.42 -8.82
CA SER A 3 3.84 -16.03 -8.36
C SER A 3 4.41 -15.98 -6.94
N SER A 4 5.35 -15.06 -6.67
CA SER A 4 5.92 -14.91 -5.32
C SER A 4 5.08 -14.01 -4.43
N VAL A 5 4.45 -12.99 -5.03
CA VAL A 5 3.57 -12.04 -4.35
C VAL A 5 2.23 -11.97 -5.05
N ILE A 6 1.15 -11.97 -4.27
CA ILE A 6 -0.18 -11.58 -4.75
C ILE A 6 -0.52 -10.23 -4.13
N THR A 7 -0.95 -9.27 -4.93
CA THR A 7 -1.49 -8.00 -4.42
C THR A 7 -2.97 -7.92 -4.71
N VAL A 8 -3.76 -7.47 -3.74
CA VAL A 8 -5.21 -7.33 -3.88
C VAL A 8 -5.59 -5.87 -3.82
N THR A 9 -6.33 -5.41 -4.84
CA THR A 9 -6.95 -4.09 -4.88
C THR A 9 -8.44 -4.26 -5.13
N LEU A 10 -9.25 -4.22 -4.07
CA LEU A 10 -10.70 -4.45 -4.18
C LEU A 10 -11.42 -3.28 -4.87
N ASN A 11 -10.94 -2.05 -4.68
CA ASN A 11 -11.52 -0.84 -5.28
C ASN A 11 -10.48 -0.06 -6.11
N PRO A 12 -9.99 -0.63 -7.23
CA PRO A 12 -8.97 0.03 -8.06
C PRO A 12 -9.54 1.29 -8.71
N ALA A 13 -8.65 2.16 -9.18
CA ALA A 13 -9.04 3.42 -9.80
C ALA A 13 -8.16 3.74 -11.01
N LEU A 14 -8.69 4.54 -11.92
CA LEU A 14 -7.86 5.38 -12.78
C LEU A 14 -7.57 6.67 -12.03
N ASP A 15 -6.31 6.89 -11.66
CA ASP A 15 -5.88 8.13 -11.03
C ASP A 15 -5.66 9.16 -12.14
N LYS A 16 -6.58 10.12 -12.26
CA LYS A 16 -6.55 11.20 -13.25
C LYS A 16 -6.03 12.46 -12.60
N THR A 17 -4.82 12.86 -12.95
CA THR A 17 -4.23 14.13 -12.54
C THR A 17 -4.44 15.16 -13.64
N VAL A 18 -5.00 16.32 -13.29
CA VAL A 18 -5.11 17.48 -14.17
C VAL A 18 -4.34 18.64 -13.58
N THR A 19 -3.49 19.25 -14.39
CA THR A 19 -2.71 20.43 -14.00
C THR A 19 -3.30 21.66 -14.65
N LEU A 20 -3.48 22.70 -13.85
CA LEU A 20 -4.00 23.99 -14.28
C LEU A 20 -3.20 25.11 -13.61
N GLU A 21 -3.28 26.32 -14.18
CA GLU A 21 -2.59 27.48 -13.63
C GLU A 21 -3.16 27.87 -12.27
N GLU A 22 -4.47 28.08 -12.20
CA GLU A 22 -5.20 28.45 -10.97
C GLU A 22 -6.60 27.83 -10.97
N LEU A 23 -7.00 27.21 -9.87
CA LEU A 23 -8.30 26.57 -9.70
C LEU A 23 -9.37 27.62 -9.39
N GLN A 24 -10.22 27.88 -10.37
CA GLN A 24 -11.35 28.81 -10.24
C GLN A 24 -12.61 28.08 -9.79
N VAL A 25 -12.89 28.08 -8.49
CA VAL A 25 -14.12 27.49 -7.93
C VAL A 25 -15.36 28.24 -8.45
N GLY A 26 -16.29 27.51 -9.05
CA GLY A 26 -17.48 28.08 -9.70
C GLY A 26 -17.22 28.69 -11.09
N GLY A 27 -15.98 28.67 -11.57
CA GLY A 27 -15.58 29.19 -12.88
C GLY A 27 -15.27 28.10 -13.92
N LEU A 28 -14.98 28.54 -15.15
CA LEU A 28 -14.48 27.67 -16.21
C LEU A 28 -12.97 27.47 -16.06
N ASN A 29 -12.55 26.22 -15.85
CA ASN A 29 -11.15 25.83 -15.73
C ASN A 29 -10.68 25.18 -17.02
N ARG A 30 -9.50 25.57 -17.52
CA ARG A 30 -8.86 24.95 -18.68
C ARG A 30 -7.62 24.20 -18.23
N VAL A 31 -7.61 22.91 -18.48
CA VAL A 31 -6.51 22.02 -18.12
C VAL A 31 -5.34 22.23 -19.08
N GLN A 32 -4.13 22.37 -18.55
CA GLN A 32 -2.89 22.48 -19.31
C GLN A 32 -2.30 21.09 -19.60
N GLU A 33 -2.35 20.20 -18.61
CA GLU A 33 -1.80 18.84 -18.69
C GLU A 33 -2.76 17.82 -18.07
N ILE A 34 -2.84 16.64 -18.68
CA ILE A 34 -3.62 15.51 -18.16
C ILE A 34 -2.71 14.28 -18.11
N ARG A 35 -2.71 13.62 -16.95
CA ARG A 35 -2.10 12.31 -16.76
C ARG A 35 -3.13 11.33 -16.21
N ILE A 36 -3.10 10.09 -16.68
CA ILE A 36 -3.97 9.02 -16.19
C ILE A 36 -3.08 7.82 -15.89
N ASP A 37 -3.14 7.34 -14.65
CA ASP A 37 -2.36 6.22 -14.16
C ASP A 37 -3.26 5.10 -13.62
N PRO A 38 -2.88 3.82 -13.77
CA PRO A 38 -3.54 2.74 -13.04
C PRO A 38 -3.22 2.88 -11.54
N GLY A 39 -4.28 3.02 -10.74
CA GLY A 39 -4.23 3.41 -9.34
C GLY A 39 -4.89 2.42 -8.39
N GLY A 40 -4.56 2.58 -7.10
CA GLY A 40 -4.98 1.72 -6.00
C GLY A 40 -3.77 1.08 -5.30
N LYS A 41 -3.83 0.98 -3.96
CA LYS A 41 -2.68 0.58 -3.13
C LYS A 41 -2.01 -0.71 -3.60
N GLY A 42 -2.76 -1.81 -3.76
CA GLY A 42 -2.20 -3.07 -4.23
C GLY A 42 -1.65 -3.03 -5.68
N ILE A 43 -2.20 -2.18 -6.53
CA ILE A 43 -1.67 -1.91 -7.88
C ILE A 43 -0.35 -1.13 -7.80
N ASN A 44 -0.27 -0.11 -6.97
CA ASN A 44 0.96 0.65 -6.73
C ASN A 44 2.07 -0.26 -6.20
N VAL A 45 1.76 -1.12 -5.24
CA VAL A 45 2.68 -2.15 -4.74
C VAL A 45 3.15 -3.07 -5.88
N ALA A 46 2.22 -3.54 -6.73
CA ALA A 46 2.58 -4.40 -7.87
C ALA A 46 3.52 -3.71 -8.85
N LYS A 47 3.32 -2.43 -9.16
CA LYS A 47 4.21 -1.64 -10.04
C LYS A 47 5.64 -1.60 -9.49
N VAL A 48 5.80 -1.29 -8.20
CA VAL A 48 7.12 -1.26 -7.54
C VAL A 48 7.76 -2.64 -7.54
N LEU A 49 7.00 -3.69 -7.22
CA LEU A 49 7.51 -5.08 -7.26
C LEU A 49 7.98 -5.50 -8.65
N ARG A 50 7.31 -5.05 -9.73
CA ARG A 50 7.78 -5.28 -11.10
C ARG A 50 9.08 -4.56 -11.38
N ASN A 51 9.25 -3.32 -10.93
CA ASN A 51 10.53 -2.61 -11.00
C ASN A 51 11.64 -3.30 -10.21
N PHE A 52 11.28 -4.05 -9.16
CA PHE A 52 12.20 -4.87 -8.38
C PHE A 52 12.43 -6.26 -8.99
N GLN A 53 11.87 -6.51 -10.18
CA GLN A 53 11.92 -7.80 -10.89
C GLN A 53 11.29 -8.96 -10.09
N VAL A 54 10.41 -8.66 -9.15
CA VAL A 54 9.64 -9.64 -8.40
C VAL A 54 8.45 -10.11 -9.25
N THR A 55 8.17 -11.41 -9.22
CA THR A 55 6.98 -11.98 -9.86
C THR A 55 5.77 -11.68 -8.99
N VAL A 56 4.85 -10.87 -9.51
CA VAL A 56 3.65 -10.42 -8.82
C VAL A 56 2.41 -10.62 -9.69
N THR A 57 1.32 -11.07 -9.07
CA THR A 57 -0.02 -11.10 -9.66
C THR A 57 -0.92 -10.11 -8.93
N ALA A 58 -1.47 -9.15 -9.66
CA ALA A 58 -2.45 -8.20 -9.15
C ALA A 58 -3.87 -8.76 -9.34
N ALA A 59 -4.65 -8.78 -8.27
CA ALA A 59 -6.01 -9.30 -8.23
C ALA A 59 -6.99 -8.26 -7.66
N GLY A 60 -8.28 -8.40 -7.97
CA GLY A 60 -9.31 -7.47 -7.54
C GLY A 60 -10.52 -7.47 -8.46
N PHE A 61 -11.22 -6.35 -8.53
CA PHE A 61 -12.39 -6.16 -9.39
C PHE A 61 -12.17 -5.04 -10.40
N VAL A 62 -12.59 -5.22 -11.64
CA VAL A 62 -12.59 -4.16 -12.66
C VAL A 62 -13.89 -4.15 -13.43
N GLY A 63 -14.34 -2.96 -13.83
CA GLY A 63 -15.63 -2.78 -14.50
C GLY A 63 -15.53 -1.86 -15.70
N GLY A 64 -16.33 -2.16 -16.72
CA GLY A 64 -16.63 -1.24 -17.81
C GLY A 64 -15.42 -0.79 -18.63
N TYR A 65 -15.46 0.44 -19.16
CA TYR A 65 -14.40 0.96 -20.04
C TYR A 65 -13.14 1.30 -19.26
N SER A 66 -13.30 1.98 -18.12
CA SER A 66 -12.20 2.38 -17.25
C SER A 66 -11.41 1.17 -16.76
N GLY A 67 -12.08 0.06 -16.45
CA GLY A 67 -11.45 -1.19 -16.07
C GLY A 67 -10.60 -1.79 -17.20
N ARG A 68 -11.09 -1.78 -18.45
CA ARG A 68 -10.30 -2.25 -19.60
C ARG A 68 -9.05 -1.40 -19.85
N GLN A 69 -9.16 -0.09 -19.70
CA GLN A 69 -8.00 0.81 -19.78
C GLN A 69 -6.97 0.45 -18.71
N LEU A 70 -7.41 0.30 -17.45
CA LEU A 70 -6.54 -0.07 -16.34
C LEU A 70 -5.79 -1.39 -16.60
N LEU A 71 -6.50 -2.43 -17.07
CA LEU A 71 -5.87 -3.72 -17.42
C LEU A 71 -4.84 -3.57 -18.55
N GLY A 72 -5.15 -2.77 -19.57
CA GLY A 72 -4.22 -2.48 -20.67
C GLY A 72 -2.95 -1.77 -20.21
N ASP A 73 -3.06 -0.86 -19.24
CA ASP A 73 -1.90 -0.16 -18.69
C ASP A 73 -1.05 -1.07 -17.78
N LEU A 74 -1.69 -1.96 -17.00
CA LEU A 74 -0.97 -2.97 -16.22
C LEU A 74 -0.23 -3.98 -17.11
N ASP A 75 -0.79 -4.33 -18.27
CA ASP A 75 -0.16 -5.26 -19.23
C ASP A 75 1.12 -4.68 -19.82
N LYS A 76 1.12 -3.39 -20.19
CA LYS A 76 2.32 -2.66 -20.64
C LYS A 76 3.43 -2.63 -19.58
N LEU A 77 3.06 -2.65 -18.30
CA LEU A 77 3.99 -2.71 -17.16
C LEU A 77 4.44 -4.14 -16.82
N GLY A 78 3.95 -5.14 -17.55
CA GLY A 78 4.29 -6.55 -17.35
C GLY A 78 3.80 -7.10 -16.00
N VAL A 79 2.73 -6.54 -15.44
CA VAL A 79 2.09 -7.04 -14.22
C VAL A 79 1.15 -8.19 -14.60
N GLN A 80 1.27 -9.35 -13.95
CA GLN A 80 0.31 -10.44 -14.15
C GLN A 80 -1.02 -10.09 -13.51
N GLN A 81 -2.12 -10.46 -14.15
CA GLN A 81 -3.46 -9.98 -13.79
C GLN A 81 -4.38 -11.15 -13.44
N ALA A 82 -5.13 -11.00 -12.35
CA ALA A 82 -6.17 -11.92 -11.88
C ALA A 82 -7.38 -11.10 -11.40
N PHE A 83 -7.85 -10.17 -12.23
CA PHE A 83 -9.02 -9.35 -11.91
C PHE A 83 -10.32 -10.01 -12.36
N ILE A 84 -11.35 -9.92 -11.53
CA ILE A 84 -12.73 -10.31 -11.88
C ILE A 84 -13.40 -9.13 -12.57
N GLN A 85 -13.97 -9.37 -13.75
CA GLN A 85 -14.79 -8.38 -14.44
C GLN A 85 -16.18 -8.31 -13.82
N VAL A 86 -16.63 -7.11 -13.49
CA VAL A 86 -17.92 -6.86 -12.83
C VAL A 86 -18.75 -5.83 -13.61
N GLU A 87 -20.04 -5.75 -13.29
CA GLU A 87 -20.92 -4.69 -13.79
C GLU A 87 -20.55 -3.32 -13.19
N GLY A 88 -20.80 -2.25 -13.94
CA GLY A 88 -20.41 -0.88 -13.60
C GLY A 88 -19.01 -0.54 -14.13
N ASP A 89 -18.53 0.66 -13.80
CA ASP A 89 -17.20 1.13 -14.18
C ASP A 89 -16.24 1.10 -12.98
N THR A 90 -14.97 0.81 -13.25
CA THR A 90 -13.86 1.12 -12.33
C THR A 90 -13.82 2.63 -12.10
N ARG A 91 -13.69 3.05 -10.84
CA ARG A 91 -13.77 4.46 -10.46
C ARG A 91 -12.62 5.30 -11.00
N THR A 92 -12.83 6.62 -11.03
CA THR A 92 -11.79 7.62 -11.25
C THR A 92 -11.51 8.38 -9.95
N ASN A 93 -10.22 8.53 -9.62
CA ASN A 93 -9.77 9.48 -8.62
C ASN A 93 -9.25 10.71 -9.36
N LEU A 94 -9.84 11.88 -9.13
CA LEU A 94 -9.41 13.12 -9.78
C LEU A 94 -8.49 13.90 -8.83
N LYS A 95 -7.29 14.21 -9.29
CA LYS A 95 -6.35 15.11 -8.63
C LYS A 95 -6.23 16.39 -9.45
N ILE A 96 -6.54 17.52 -8.84
CA ILE A 96 -6.43 18.84 -9.47
C ILE A 96 -5.22 19.54 -8.87
N VAL A 97 -4.17 19.72 -9.66
CA VAL A 97 -2.96 20.44 -9.28
C VAL A 97 -3.09 21.90 -9.72
N ASP A 98 -3.13 22.79 -8.74
CA ASP A 98 -3.07 24.23 -8.95
C ASP A 98 -1.60 24.68 -8.91
N SER A 99 -1.07 25.07 -10.06
CA SER A 99 0.35 25.41 -10.21
C SER A 99 0.71 26.73 -9.54
N SER A 100 -0.24 27.66 -9.43
CA SER A 100 -0.04 28.97 -8.81
C SER A 100 0.16 28.86 -7.29
N THR A 101 -0.48 27.87 -6.66
CA THR A 101 -0.43 27.66 -5.21
C THR A 101 0.36 26.43 -4.80
N SER A 102 0.69 25.54 -5.74
CA SER A 102 1.24 24.20 -5.47
C SER A 102 0.34 23.34 -4.58
N ILE A 103 -0.97 23.63 -4.54
CA ILE A 103 -1.96 22.87 -3.78
C ILE A 103 -2.60 21.83 -4.69
N THR A 104 -2.80 20.62 -4.16
CA THR A 104 -3.55 19.55 -4.84
C THR A 104 -4.89 19.35 -4.15
N THR A 105 -5.98 19.34 -4.93
CA THR A 105 -7.33 18.98 -4.48
C THR A 105 -7.69 17.59 -5.02
N GLU A 106 -8.17 16.70 -4.15
CA GLU A 106 -8.55 15.33 -4.52
C GLU A 106 -10.07 15.12 -4.47
N ILE A 107 -10.63 14.50 -5.51
CA ILE A 107 -12.03 14.11 -5.60
C ILE A 107 -12.08 12.61 -5.95
N ASN A 108 -12.42 11.79 -4.97
CA ASN A 108 -12.40 10.34 -5.11
C ASN A 108 -13.82 9.79 -5.23
N GLU A 109 -14.09 9.07 -6.31
CA GLU A 109 -15.34 8.34 -6.49
C GLU A 109 -15.41 7.12 -5.54
N ARG A 110 -16.62 6.77 -5.12
CA ARG A 110 -16.86 5.64 -4.21
C ARG A 110 -16.56 4.27 -4.87
N GLY A 111 -16.74 4.17 -6.18
CA GLY A 111 -16.68 2.91 -6.94
C GLY A 111 -18.03 2.20 -7.06
N SER A 112 -18.07 1.26 -8.01
CA SER A 112 -19.27 0.47 -8.31
C SER A 112 -19.56 -0.56 -7.21
N CYS A 113 -20.85 -0.85 -7.02
CA CYS A 113 -21.27 -1.89 -6.08
C CYS A 113 -20.96 -3.28 -6.65
N ILE A 114 -20.25 -4.10 -5.88
CA ILE A 114 -19.87 -5.46 -6.27
C ILE A 114 -20.95 -6.43 -5.82
N LYS A 115 -21.38 -7.31 -6.73
CA LYS A 115 -22.40 -8.31 -6.42
C LYS A 115 -21.80 -9.47 -5.62
N GLU A 116 -22.60 -10.04 -4.73
CA GLU A 116 -22.21 -11.21 -3.93
C GLU A 116 -21.69 -12.38 -4.79
N MET A 117 -22.28 -12.61 -5.97
CA MET A 117 -21.81 -13.65 -6.88
C MET A 117 -20.38 -13.40 -7.38
N ASP A 118 -20.02 -12.14 -7.66
CA ASP A 118 -18.68 -11.77 -8.10
C ASP A 118 -17.67 -11.92 -6.97
N VAL A 119 -18.08 -11.58 -5.73
CA VAL A 119 -17.27 -11.84 -4.53
C VAL A 119 -17.00 -13.33 -4.36
N GLN A 120 -18.01 -14.20 -4.54
CA GLN A 120 -17.82 -15.65 -4.46
C GLN A 120 -16.86 -16.19 -5.54
N VAL A 121 -16.94 -15.65 -6.77
CA VAL A 121 -16.00 -15.99 -7.84
C VAL A 121 -14.58 -15.54 -7.48
N PHE A 122 -14.42 -14.32 -6.98
CA PHE A 122 -13.15 -13.79 -6.50
C PHE A 122 -12.55 -14.66 -5.39
N MET A 123 -13.35 -15.06 -4.39
CA MET A 123 -12.87 -15.90 -3.28
C MET A 123 -12.38 -17.28 -3.75
N LYS A 124 -13.07 -17.92 -4.70
CA LYS A 124 -12.61 -19.18 -5.32
C LYS A 124 -11.31 -18.99 -6.10
N GLN A 125 -11.16 -17.87 -6.81
CA GLN A 125 -9.94 -17.55 -7.53
C GLN A 125 -8.77 -17.33 -6.56
N MET A 126 -8.99 -16.58 -5.47
CA MET A 126 -8.00 -16.34 -4.43
C MET A 126 -7.50 -17.65 -3.83
N GLU A 127 -8.39 -18.61 -3.58
CA GLU A 127 -8.01 -19.92 -3.05
C GLU A 127 -7.03 -20.66 -3.98
N SER A 128 -7.21 -20.52 -5.30
CA SER A 128 -6.30 -21.11 -6.30
C SER A 128 -4.98 -20.33 -6.43
N ILE A 129 -5.01 -19.01 -6.59
CA ILE A 129 -3.78 -18.24 -6.87
C ILE A 129 -2.87 -18.08 -5.65
N LEU A 130 -3.40 -18.28 -4.43
CA LEU A 130 -2.58 -18.35 -3.23
C LEU A 130 -1.73 -19.63 -3.17
N GLU A 131 -2.02 -20.65 -3.99
CA GLU A 131 -1.20 -21.85 -4.05
C GLU A 131 0.18 -21.56 -4.66
N GLY A 132 1.21 -21.58 -3.81
CA GLY A 132 2.59 -21.30 -4.21
C GLY A 132 3.01 -19.84 -4.06
N ALA A 133 2.10 -18.96 -3.65
CA ALA A 133 2.45 -17.62 -3.19
C ALA A 133 3.27 -17.68 -1.89
N LYS A 134 4.01 -16.62 -1.61
CA LYS A 134 4.77 -16.45 -0.35
C LYS A 134 4.32 -15.24 0.44
N VAL A 135 3.91 -14.19 -0.26
CA VAL A 135 3.38 -12.96 0.33
C VAL A 135 2.04 -12.61 -0.31
N LEU A 136 1.08 -12.19 0.53
CA LEU A 136 -0.18 -11.58 0.11
C LEU A 136 -0.18 -10.14 0.62
N VAL A 137 -0.40 -9.17 -0.27
CA VAL A 137 -0.59 -7.77 0.11
C VAL A 137 -2.06 -7.41 -0.04
N LEU A 138 -2.65 -6.98 1.06
CA LEU A 138 -4.02 -6.49 1.13
C LEU A 138 -3.98 -5.00 1.43
N GLY A 139 -4.64 -4.18 0.62
CA GLY A 139 -4.71 -2.77 0.94
C GLY A 139 -5.63 -1.94 0.06
N GLY A 140 -5.97 -0.78 0.60
CA GLY A 140 -6.88 0.20 -0.01
C GLY A 140 -8.32 0.05 0.45
N SER A 141 -9.17 0.94 -0.07
CA SER A 141 -10.59 0.97 0.31
C SER A 141 -11.37 -0.23 -0.24
N ILE A 142 -12.41 -0.61 0.48
CA ILE A 142 -13.35 -1.68 0.11
C ILE A 142 -14.51 -1.04 -0.68
N PRO A 143 -14.87 -1.55 -1.88
CA PRO A 143 -15.99 -1.00 -2.65
C PRO A 143 -17.34 -1.37 -2.02
N PRO A 144 -18.43 -0.67 -2.36
CA PRO A 144 -19.77 -1.05 -1.90
C PRO A 144 -20.12 -2.49 -2.31
N GLY A 145 -20.92 -3.18 -1.48
CA GLY A 145 -21.37 -4.55 -1.75
C GLY A 145 -20.40 -5.64 -1.28
N ILE A 146 -19.19 -5.28 -0.85
CA ILE A 146 -18.25 -6.19 -0.19
C ILE A 146 -18.31 -5.98 1.32
N SER A 147 -18.30 -7.07 2.08
CA SER A 147 -18.21 -7.01 3.54
C SER A 147 -16.90 -6.37 4.00
N VAL A 148 -16.97 -5.53 5.03
CA VAL A 148 -15.80 -4.83 5.59
C VAL A 148 -14.79 -5.80 6.25
N ASP A 149 -15.21 -7.03 6.57
CA ASP A 149 -14.36 -8.10 7.11
C ASP A 149 -13.61 -8.92 6.04
N ILE A 150 -13.71 -8.55 4.76
CA ILE A 150 -13.07 -9.27 3.65
C ILE A 150 -11.56 -9.46 3.84
N TYR A 151 -10.85 -8.46 4.39
CA TYR A 151 -9.42 -8.57 4.64
C TYR A 151 -9.07 -9.59 5.71
N ARG A 152 -9.92 -9.75 6.74
CA ARG A 152 -9.79 -10.85 7.70
C ARG A 152 -9.92 -12.18 6.98
N THR A 153 -10.98 -12.34 6.18
CA THR A 153 -11.27 -13.59 5.48
C THR A 153 -10.13 -14.00 4.53
N LEU A 154 -9.57 -13.03 3.80
CA LEU A 154 -8.42 -13.24 2.92
C LEU A 154 -7.14 -13.57 3.71
N THR A 155 -6.95 -12.94 4.87
CA THR A 155 -5.81 -13.23 5.76
C THR A 155 -5.90 -14.66 6.30
N ASP A 156 -7.09 -15.09 6.75
CA ASP A 156 -7.33 -16.45 7.24
C ASP A 156 -7.12 -17.50 6.13
N MET A 157 -7.48 -17.17 4.88
CA MET A 157 -7.23 -18.02 3.71
C MET A 157 -5.74 -18.16 3.41
N ALA A 158 -5.00 -17.04 3.41
CA ALA A 158 -3.56 -17.01 3.19
C ALA A 158 -2.78 -17.78 4.28
N SER A 159 -3.18 -17.60 5.55
CA SER A 159 -2.57 -18.28 6.71
C SER A 159 -2.66 -19.81 6.59
N ARG A 160 -3.83 -20.35 6.20
CA ARG A 160 -4.02 -21.79 5.93
C ARG A 160 -3.10 -22.37 4.85
N LYS A 161 -2.55 -21.51 3.98
CA LYS A 161 -1.62 -21.87 2.90
C LYS A 161 -0.17 -21.47 3.22
N ASN A 162 0.13 -21.04 4.45
CA ASN A 162 1.44 -20.54 4.89
C ASN A 162 1.94 -19.33 4.07
N VAL A 163 1.01 -18.47 3.63
CA VAL A 163 1.32 -17.22 2.92
C VAL A 163 1.33 -16.08 3.94
N LYS A 164 2.41 -15.28 3.96
CA LYS A 164 2.55 -14.13 4.87
C LYS A 164 1.73 -12.95 4.35
N THR A 165 0.73 -12.52 5.10
CA THR A 165 -0.10 -11.36 4.72
C THR A 165 0.48 -10.06 5.26
N ILE A 166 0.61 -9.06 4.39
CA ILE A 166 0.85 -7.66 4.76
C ILE A 166 -0.45 -6.89 4.55
N LEU A 167 -0.94 -6.24 5.61
CA LEU A 167 -2.16 -5.42 5.56
C LEU A 167 -1.81 -3.92 5.64
N ASP A 168 -2.18 -3.18 4.60
CA ASP A 168 -2.09 -1.71 4.51
C ASP A 168 -3.48 -1.14 4.16
N ALA A 169 -4.31 -1.04 5.18
CA ALA A 169 -5.66 -0.51 5.13
C ALA A 169 -5.86 0.54 6.23
N ASP A 170 -7.01 1.21 6.21
CA ASP A 170 -7.39 2.25 7.16
C ASP A 170 -8.71 1.92 7.88
N GLY A 171 -8.99 2.66 8.96
CA GLY A 171 -10.25 2.63 9.70
C GLY A 171 -10.77 1.23 10.05
N GLU A 172 -12.05 1.01 9.79
CA GLU A 172 -12.74 -0.24 10.14
C GLU A 172 -12.17 -1.46 9.38
N ALA A 173 -11.71 -1.26 8.14
CA ALA A 173 -11.10 -2.33 7.34
C ALA A 173 -9.78 -2.81 7.96
N LEU A 174 -8.96 -1.89 8.48
CA LEU A 174 -7.79 -2.23 9.27
C LEU A 174 -8.20 -2.97 10.55
N ALA A 175 -9.05 -2.35 11.38
CA ALA A 175 -9.45 -2.91 12.67
C ALA A 175 -10.03 -4.34 12.58
N LEU A 176 -10.89 -4.60 11.59
CA LEU A 176 -11.43 -5.95 11.36
C LEU A 176 -10.41 -6.88 10.72
N GLY A 177 -9.55 -6.38 9.83
CA GLY A 177 -8.47 -7.15 9.21
C GLY A 177 -7.46 -7.70 10.20
N LEU A 178 -7.15 -6.96 11.28
CA LEU A 178 -6.24 -7.40 12.36
C LEU A 178 -6.71 -8.68 13.04
N LYS A 179 -8.03 -8.93 13.09
CA LYS A 179 -8.61 -10.16 13.66
C LYS A 179 -8.19 -11.43 12.89
N GLY A 180 -7.72 -11.29 11.65
CA GLY A 180 -7.13 -12.37 10.86
C GLY A 180 -5.65 -12.61 11.16
N LYS A 181 -5.04 -11.80 12.03
CA LYS A 181 -3.63 -11.86 12.44
C LYS A 181 -2.68 -11.83 11.25
N PRO A 182 -2.66 -10.74 10.46
CA PRO A 182 -1.71 -10.60 9.37
C PRO A 182 -0.28 -10.72 9.89
N TYR A 183 0.63 -11.19 9.04
CA TYR A 183 2.05 -11.28 9.41
C TYR A 183 2.62 -9.89 9.70
N ALA A 184 2.31 -8.92 8.85
CA ALA A 184 2.74 -7.54 9.04
C ALA A 184 1.62 -6.53 8.77
N ILE A 185 1.72 -5.37 9.43
CA ILE A 185 0.89 -4.20 9.13
C ILE A 185 1.77 -2.97 8.93
N LYS A 186 1.30 -2.02 8.10
CA LYS A 186 2.01 -0.75 7.87
C LYS A 186 1.10 0.47 8.05
N PRO A 187 0.54 0.75 9.24
CA PRO A 187 -0.18 2.00 9.45
C PRO A 187 0.77 3.20 9.37
N ASN A 188 0.27 4.36 8.97
CA ASN A 188 0.89 5.63 9.33
C ASN A 188 0.52 6.04 10.76
N ILE A 189 1.17 7.06 11.31
CA ILE A 189 0.92 7.51 12.69
C ILE A 189 -0.55 7.83 12.97
N HIS A 190 -1.24 8.50 12.04
CA HIS A 190 -2.66 8.86 12.19
C HIS A 190 -3.59 7.65 12.11
N GLU A 191 -3.30 6.69 11.22
CA GLU A 191 -4.02 5.43 11.14
C GLU A 191 -3.86 4.62 12.43
N LEU A 192 -2.67 4.62 13.04
CA LEU A 192 -2.42 3.97 14.32
C LEU A 192 -3.14 4.69 15.48
N GLU A 193 -3.09 6.02 15.54
CA GLU A 193 -3.86 6.81 16.52
C GLU A 193 -5.36 6.50 16.46
N GLN A 194 -5.92 6.46 15.24
CA GLN A 194 -7.32 6.12 15.04
C GLN A 194 -7.64 4.69 15.47
N LEU A 195 -6.75 3.74 15.16
CA LEU A 195 -6.93 2.34 15.54
C LEU A 195 -6.88 2.16 17.07
N MET A 196 -6.01 2.90 17.76
CA MET A 196 -5.83 2.85 19.21
C MET A 196 -6.81 3.74 19.99
N ASP A 197 -7.62 4.54 19.29
CA ASP A 197 -8.52 5.55 19.84
C ASP A 197 -7.82 6.50 20.86
N LYS A 198 -6.57 6.86 20.57
CA LYS A 198 -5.76 7.76 21.40
C LYS A 198 -4.68 8.48 20.58
N LYS A 199 -4.23 9.63 21.09
CA LYS A 199 -3.07 10.34 20.54
C LYS A 199 -1.77 9.64 20.95
N LEU A 200 -0.80 9.63 20.04
CA LEU A 200 0.53 9.06 20.24
C LEU A 200 1.54 10.19 20.10
N GLU A 201 1.98 10.74 21.23
CA GLU A 201 2.77 11.98 21.26
C GLU A 201 4.28 11.73 21.30
N SER A 202 4.68 10.50 21.60
CA SER A 202 6.07 10.09 21.78
C SER A 202 6.41 8.84 20.99
N THR A 203 7.72 8.59 20.79
CA THR A 203 8.20 7.35 20.19
C THR A 203 7.82 6.14 21.06
N GLU A 204 7.83 6.33 22.38
CA GLU A 204 7.43 5.36 23.39
C GLU A 204 5.96 4.96 23.24
N ASP A 205 5.05 5.92 23.02
CA ASP A 205 3.63 5.64 22.78
C ASP A 205 3.43 4.77 21.53
N VAL A 206 4.18 5.06 20.47
CA VAL A 206 4.12 4.31 19.20
C VAL A 206 4.64 2.88 19.39
N VAL A 207 5.76 2.73 20.11
CA VAL A 207 6.33 1.41 20.44
C VAL A 207 5.35 0.61 21.29
N GLN A 208 4.75 1.22 22.32
CA GLN A 208 3.79 0.54 23.17
C GLN A 208 2.54 0.11 22.41
N ALA A 209 1.95 0.98 21.60
CA ALA A 209 0.81 0.63 20.75
C ALA A 209 1.14 -0.51 19.77
N SER A 210 2.35 -0.51 19.22
CA SER A 210 2.83 -1.58 18.34
C SER A 210 3.01 -2.90 19.10
N ARG A 211 3.48 -2.86 20.35
CA ARG A 211 3.60 -4.04 21.24
C ARG A 211 2.24 -4.63 21.58
N ASP A 212 1.24 -3.80 21.87
CA ASP A 212 -0.12 -4.26 22.13
C ASP A 212 -0.65 -5.07 20.91
N LEU A 213 -0.37 -4.58 19.69
CA LEU A 213 -0.72 -5.27 18.45
C LEU A 213 0.07 -6.58 18.21
N LEU A 214 1.35 -6.63 18.61
CA LEU A 214 2.15 -7.87 18.59
C LEU A 214 1.55 -8.92 19.53
N GLN A 215 1.04 -8.53 20.71
CA GLN A 215 0.38 -9.44 21.65
C GLN A 215 -0.92 -10.06 21.10
N GLU A 216 -1.58 -9.39 20.13
CA GLU A 216 -2.74 -9.93 19.43
C GLU A 216 -2.37 -11.00 18.37
N GLY A 217 -1.09 -11.15 18.05
CA GLY A 217 -0.53 -12.21 17.20
C GLY A 217 0.09 -11.71 15.89
N ILE A 218 0.14 -10.40 15.67
CA ILE A 218 0.86 -9.79 14.54
C ILE A 218 2.36 -9.99 14.77
N GLN A 219 3.15 -10.22 13.72
CA GLN A 219 4.59 -10.52 13.85
C GLN A 219 5.47 -9.30 13.61
N LEU A 220 4.98 -8.32 12.83
CA LEU A 220 5.73 -7.15 12.44
C LEU A 220 4.80 -5.93 12.30
N VAL A 221 5.09 -4.86 13.02
CA VAL A 221 4.38 -3.58 12.91
C VAL A 221 5.35 -2.53 12.38
N ILE A 222 4.97 -1.84 11.30
CA ILE A 222 5.75 -0.74 10.71
C ILE A 222 4.91 0.54 10.79
N VAL A 223 5.33 1.50 11.59
CA VAL A 223 4.62 2.77 11.74
C VAL A 223 5.37 3.86 10.99
N SER A 224 4.81 4.33 9.87
CA SER A 224 5.42 5.40 9.06
C SER A 224 5.00 6.79 9.56
N MET A 225 5.96 7.70 9.68
CA MET A 225 5.82 9.05 10.24
C MET A 225 6.34 10.15 9.27
N GLY A 226 6.32 9.88 7.97
CA GLY A 226 6.76 10.84 6.95
C GLY A 226 8.24 11.21 7.08
N ALA A 227 8.52 12.50 7.28
CA ALA A 227 9.89 13.01 7.43
C ALA A 227 10.61 12.48 8.68
N ASP A 228 9.86 12.07 9.71
CA ASP A 228 10.40 11.49 10.94
C ASP A 228 10.77 10.01 10.79
N GLY A 229 10.56 9.44 9.59
CA GLY A 229 10.93 8.08 9.25
C GLY A 229 9.88 7.04 9.61
N ALA A 230 10.33 5.90 10.12
CA ALA A 230 9.43 4.83 10.52
C ALA A 230 9.98 4.01 11.70
N ILE A 231 9.07 3.51 12.53
CA ILE A 231 9.37 2.58 13.63
C ILE A 231 8.99 1.18 13.18
N PHE A 232 9.91 0.24 13.32
CA PHE A 232 9.76 -1.17 13.00
C PHE A 232 9.81 -1.96 14.30
N VAL A 233 8.74 -2.70 14.58
CA VAL A 233 8.57 -3.42 15.85
C VAL A 233 8.31 -4.90 15.55
N SER A 234 9.16 -5.75 16.09
CA SER A 234 9.01 -7.21 16.09
C SER A 234 9.00 -7.73 17.52
N ALA A 235 8.90 -9.06 17.69
CA ALA A 235 9.00 -9.69 19.00
C ALA A 235 10.40 -9.57 19.63
N ASP A 236 11.44 -9.37 18.81
CA ASP A 236 12.85 -9.46 19.23
C ASP A 236 13.57 -8.11 19.26
N GLU A 237 13.16 -7.18 18.39
CA GLU A 237 13.84 -5.88 18.19
C GLU A 237 12.86 -4.75 17.81
N VAL A 238 13.21 -3.53 18.23
CA VAL A 238 12.54 -2.27 17.91
C VAL A 238 13.56 -1.35 17.27
N LEU A 239 13.31 -0.92 16.03
CA LEU A 239 14.20 -0.06 15.28
C LEU A 239 13.48 1.21 14.83
N LYS A 240 14.14 2.36 15.00
CA LYS A 240 13.77 3.61 14.32
C LYS A 240 14.65 3.77 13.09
N ALA A 241 14.01 3.90 11.93
CA ALA A 241 14.69 4.15 10.66
C ALA A 241 14.44 5.59 10.21
N SER A 242 15.49 6.39 10.18
CA SER A 242 15.45 7.79 9.76
C SER A 242 15.79 7.91 8.27
N PRO A 243 14.97 8.63 7.48
CA PRO A 243 15.23 8.81 6.06
C PRO A 243 16.41 9.76 5.86
N PHE A 244 17.06 9.65 4.70
CA PHE A 244 18.03 10.66 4.29
C PHE A 244 17.30 11.91 3.74
N PRO A 245 17.92 13.11 3.80
CA PRO A 245 17.32 14.32 3.27
C PRO A 245 16.99 14.20 1.78
N ILE A 246 15.76 14.57 1.43
CA ILE A 246 15.27 14.65 0.04
C ILE A 246 14.50 15.95 -0.16
N GLU A 247 14.38 16.38 -1.41
CA GLU A 247 13.38 17.38 -1.80
C GLU A 247 12.09 16.64 -2.18
N PRO A 248 11.01 16.74 -1.39
CA PRO A 248 9.78 16.01 -1.67
C PRO A 248 9.08 16.61 -2.89
N LYS A 249 8.81 15.77 -3.88
CA LYS A 249 8.04 16.15 -5.08
C LYS A 249 6.62 15.61 -5.05
N SER A 250 6.43 14.40 -4.53
CA SER A 250 5.12 13.77 -4.36
C SER A 250 5.20 12.71 -3.28
N THR A 251 4.35 12.77 -2.25
CA THR A 251 4.28 11.71 -1.23
C THR A 251 3.41 10.52 -1.67
N VAL A 252 2.74 10.63 -2.83
CA VAL A 252 1.86 9.60 -3.37
C VAL A 252 2.67 8.35 -3.69
N GLY A 253 2.23 7.19 -3.18
CA GLY A 253 2.90 5.90 -3.45
C GLY A 253 4.17 5.64 -2.63
N ALA A 254 4.62 6.57 -1.78
CA ALA A 254 5.75 6.33 -0.89
C ALA A 254 5.46 5.18 0.08
N GLY A 255 4.28 5.18 0.71
CA GLY A 255 3.82 4.08 1.57
C GLY A 255 3.69 2.74 0.83
N ASP A 256 3.13 2.75 -0.39
CA ASP A 256 3.01 1.56 -1.23
C ASP A 256 4.39 1.01 -1.62
N SER A 257 5.37 1.88 -1.83
CA SER A 257 6.76 1.50 -2.11
C SER A 257 7.45 0.89 -0.89
N MET A 258 7.15 1.36 0.32
CA MET A 258 7.56 0.70 1.55
C MET A 258 6.98 -0.72 1.62
N VAL A 259 5.68 -0.90 1.38
CA VAL A 259 5.02 -2.22 1.39
C VAL A 259 5.61 -3.18 0.34
N ALA A 260 5.87 -2.69 -0.87
CA ALA A 260 6.55 -3.48 -1.90
C ALA A 260 7.96 -3.91 -1.47
N SER A 261 8.72 -3.00 -0.85
CA SER A 261 10.07 -3.26 -0.36
C SER A 261 10.08 -4.24 0.83
N ILE A 262 9.10 -4.13 1.74
CA ILE A 262 8.85 -5.10 2.83
C ILE A 262 8.55 -6.47 2.23
N SER A 263 7.67 -6.55 1.23
CA SER A 263 7.33 -7.79 0.54
C SER A 263 8.57 -8.44 -0.06
N SER A 264 9.40 -7.67 -0.77
CA SER A 264 10.66 -8.15 -1.35
C SER A 264 11.66 -8.60 -0.29
N SER A 265 11.76 -7.88 0.83
CA SER A 265 12.67 -8.21 1.94
C SER A 265 12.26 -9.51 2.64
N ILE A 266 10.95 -9.74 2.82
CA ILE A 266 10.41 -11.01 3.34
C ILE A 266 10.75 -12.18 2.41
N LEU A 267 10.70 -11.99 1.09
CA LEU A 267 11.09 -13.02 0.13
C LEU A 267 12.60 -13.30 0.16
N ALA A 268 13.41 -12.27 0.37
CA ALA A 268 14.87 -12.37 0.45
C ALA A 268 15.38 -12.92 1.79
N GLY A 269 14.53 -12.98 2.82
CA GLY A 269 14.92 -13.43 4.15
C GLY A 269 15.78 -12.42 4.93
N HIS A 270 15.62 -11.13 4.62
CA HIS A 270 16.31 -10.04 5.32
C HIS A 270 15.92 -10.01 6.81
N ASN A 271 16.85 -9.61 7.67
CA ASN A 271 16.57 -9.30 9.08
C ASN A 271 15.83 -7.94 9.21
N LEU A 272 15.45 -7.53 10.43
CA LEU A 272 14.65 -6.31 10.61
C LEU A 272 15.42 -5.05 10.21
N GLU A 273 16.71 -4.95 10.51
CA GLU A 273 17.52 -3.79 10.11
C GLU A 273 17.59 -3.66 8.58
N GLU A 274 17.90 -4.75 7.89
CA GLU A 274 17.93 -4.78 6.42
C GLU A 274 16.57 -4.40 5.85
N LEU A 275 15.48 -4.99 6.36
CA LEU A 275 14.11 -4.68 5.95
C LEU A 275 13.79 -3.20 6.20
N ALA A 276 14.17 -2.64 7.34
CA ALA A 276 13.94 -1.24 7.69
C ALA A 276 14.68 -0.29 6.75
N ARG A 277 15.95 -0.58 6.41
CA ARG A 277 16.72 0.18 5.42
C ARG A 277 16.07 0.15 4.04
N TRP A 278 15.71 -1.05 3.57
CA TRP A 278 15.07 -1.24 2.27
C TRP A 278 13.71 -0.53 2.19
N ALA A 279 12.88 -0.63 3.22
CA ALA A 279 11.56 -0.01 3.26
C ALA A 279 11.66 1.51 3.30
N THR A 280 12.47 2.06 4.21
CA THR A 280 12.63 3.51 4.36
C THR A 280 13.24 4.15 3.13
N ALA A 281 14.30 3.56 2.54
CA ALA A 281 14.89 4.08 1.31
C ALA A 281 13.90 4.05 0.13
N ALA A 282 13.09 2.98 -0.03
CA ALA A 282 12.07 2.91 -1.07
C ALA A 282 11.00 3.99 -0.92
N GLY A 283 10.57 4.27 0.32
CA GLY A 283 9.66 5.37 0.63
C GLY A 283 10.27 6.73 0.30
N SER A 284 11.48 7.01 0.75
CA SER A 284 12.20 8.28 0.51
C SER A 284 12.44 8.56 -0.97
N ILE A 285 12.95 7.58 -1.72
CA ILE A 285 13.22 7.75 -3.16
C ILE A 285 11.93 7.99 -3.93
N THR A 286 10.84 7.30 -3.58
CA THR A 286 9.55 7.53 -4.23
C THR A 286 9.03 8.92 -3.89
N ALA A 287 9.20 9.38 -2.65
CA ALA A 287 8.80 10.72 -2.22
C ALA A 287 9.54 11.85 -2.97
N SER A 288 10.75 11.59 -3.48
CA SER A 288 11.53 12.56 -4.27
C SER A 288 11.19 12.57 -5.77
N LYS A 289 10.28 11.70 -6.24
CA LYS A 289 9.90 11.60 -7.66
C LYS A 289 8.58 12.31 -7.96
N GLU A 290 8.36 12.62 -9.23
CA GLU A 290 7.18 13.37 -9.67
C GLU A 290 5.96 12.46 -9.83
N GLY A 291 4.84 12.88 -9.26
CA GLY A 291 3.55 12.22 -9.40
C GLY A 291 3.53 10.75 -8.95
N THR A 292 3.43 9.83 -9.93
CA THR A 292 3.25 8.37 -9.73
C THR A 292 4.51 7.57 -10.06
N GLU A 293 5.62 8.24 -10.40
CA GLU A 293 6.90 7.60 -10.56
C GLU A 293 7.35 6.96 -9.24
N VAL A 294 7.95 5.78 -9.32
CA VAL A 294 8.35 5.01 -8.14
C VAL A 294 9.83 4.68 -8.18
N CYS A 295 10.37 4.32 -7.02
CA CYS A 295 11.73 3.83 -6.89
C CYS A 295 12.00 2.58 -7.76
N SER A 296 13.25 2.45 -8.21
CA SER A 296 13.82 1.22 -8.74
C SER A 296 14.63 0.50 -7.66
N ARG A 297 14.83 -0.80 -7.83
CA ARG A 297 15.60 -1.60 -6.88
C ARG A 297 17.04 -1.11 -6.73
N ASP A 298 17.66 -0.66 -7.82
CA ASP A 298 19.05 -0.22 -7.81
C ASP A 298 19.23 1.12 -7.08
N GLU A 299 18.31 2.07 -7.27
CA GLU A 299 18.29 3.32 -6.49
C GLU A 299 18.18 3.03 -4.98
N VAL A 300 17.30 2.09 -4.60
CA VAL A 300 17.12 1.70 -3.20
C VAL A 300 18.38 1.04 -2.66
N ALA A 301 18.95 0.07 -3.38
CA ALA A 301 20.16 -0.64 -2.99
C ALA A 301 21.35 0.32 -2.76
N GLN A 302 21.50 1.34 -3.60
CA GLN A 302 22.57 2.33 -3.49
C GLN A 302 22.37 3.30 -2.31
N SER A 303 21.15 3.39 -1.77
CA SER A 303 20.79 4.36 -0.72
C SER A 303 20.67 3.74 0.68
N LEU A 304 20.83 2.42 0.83
CA LEU A 304 20.63 1.73 2.13
C LEU A 304 21.50 2.27 3.26
N ASN A 305 22.75 2.65 2.96
CA ASN A 305 23.70 3.19 3.93
C ASN A 305 23.38 4.64 4.35
N GLN A 306 22.49 5.31 3.62
CA GLN A 306 22.06 6.67 3.93
C GLN A 306 20.90 6.68 4.94
N VAL A 307 20.22 5.55 5.11
CA VAL A 307 19.16 5.39 6.12
C VAL A 307 19.82 5.30 7.51
N GLY A 308 19.42 6.18 8.42
CA GLY A 308 19.82 6.07 9.82
C GLY A 308 19.05 4.93 10.48
N ILE A 309 19.73 4.08 11.27
CA ILE A 309 19.08 3.04 12.08
C ILE A 309 19.48 3.25 13.54
N GLU A 310 18.48 3.29 14.40
CA GLU A 310 18.63 3.40 15.85
C GLU A 310 17.83 2.27 16.51
N SER A 311 18.48 1.49 17.37
CA SER A 311 17.79 0.49 18.19
C SER A 311 17.16 1.17 19.39
N ILE A 312 15.91 0.85 19.67
CA ILE A 312 15.18 1.32 20.86
C ILE A 312 15.15 0.16 21.86
N ASP A 313 15.62 0.41 23.08
CA ASP A 313 15.79 -0.64 24.09
C ASP A 313 14.47 -1.36 24.44
N PHE A 314 14.53 -2.69 24.49
CA PHE A 314 13.42 -3.56 24.86
C PHE A 314 12.92 -3.36 26.28
N ILE A 315 13.79 -2.93 27.19
CA ILE A 315 13.58 -2.91 28.65
C ILE A 315 12.91 -1.62 29.12
N SER A 316 12.80 -0.61 28.25
CA SER A 316 12.03 0.57 28.56
C SER A 316 10.55 0.25 28.33
N PHE A 317 9.81 0.17 29.45
CA PHE A 317 8.34 0.07 29.60
C PHE A 317 7.74 -1.34 29.57
#